data_AF-A0A1Y2CC03-F1
#
_entry.id   AF-A0A1Y2CC03-F1
#
_cell.length_a   1.000
_cell.length_b   1.000
_cell.length_c   1.000
_cell.angle_alpha   90.00
_cell.angle_beta   90.00
_cell.angle_gamma   90.00
#
_symmetry.space_group_name_H-M   'P 1'
#
loop_
_entity.id
_entity.type
_entity.pdbx_description
1 polymer ?
#
loop_
_entity_poly.entity_id
_entity_poly.type
_entity_poly.pdbx_seq_one_letter_code
_entity_poly.pdbx_strand_id
1 'polypeptide(L)'
;MYQYSIGRGSAVPGIAIPTLGKSTLDDQNDIQTMLYNLVQSGKLKPTANTYYPIHFAPGVSITTGQYASCSYFCAYHNAVDISASTRACAGGCGNDAQLINNMFSVASHELAETMTDPSPITGWNDDGQSLGEIGDLCNAQQGKTVGSDGVTYVVQKLWSNSDGNCVVTTGSGPTTTKVVVKTTTTKVPVKTTTANSRCPHSVCVAGSVPLSSSCSACAKAVCDADSYCCTTAWDQTCVDEVASYCSSSC
;
A
#
# COMPACT_ATOMS: atom_id res chain seq x y z
N MET A 1 -13.50 -4.58 16.16
CA MET A 1 -14.48 -3.88 15.30
C MET A 1 -15.59 -4.78 14.72
N TYR A 2 -15.48 -6.12 14.64
CA TYR A 2 -16.52 -7.00 14.05
C TYR A 2 -17.94 -6.81 14.62
N GLN A 3 -18.07 -6.46 15.91
CA GLN A 3 -19.34 -6.14 16.57
C GLN A 3 -20.12 -4.96 15.95
N TYR A 4 -19.51 -4.24 15.02
CA TYR A 4 -20.07 -3.11 14.28
C TYR A 4 -20.11 -3.35 12.76
N SER A 5 -20.14 -4.60 12.31
CA SER A 5 -20.13 -5.02 10.89
C SER A 5 -18.86 -4.70 10.09
N ILE A 6 -17.84 -4.07 10.70
CA ILE A 6 -16.52 -3.87 10.10
C ILE A 6 -15.80 -5.22 10.03
N GLY A 7 -15.80 -5.81 8.83
CA GLY A 7 -15.20 -7.11 8.52
C GLY A 7 -13.74 -7.02 8.05
N ARG A 8 -13.18 -8.15 7.60
CA ARG A 8 -11.89 -8.16 6.91
C ARG A 8 -12.07 -7.59 5.49
N GLY A 9 -11.33 -6.55 5.16
CA GLY A 9 -11.17 -6.10 3.77
C GLY A 9 -10.26 -7.01 2.94
N SER A 10 -10.16 -6.70 1.66
CA SER A 10 -9.21 -7.29 0.72
C SER A 10 -8.38 -6.18 0.07
N ALA A 11 -7.06 -6.34 0.00
CA ALA A 11 -6.20 -5.44 -0.76
C ALA A 11 -6.11 -5.84 -2.24
N VAL A 12 -5.99 -4.84 -3.11
CA VAL A 12 -5.52 -5.00 -4.50
C VAL A 12 -4.07 -4.52 -4.59
N PRO A 13 -3.30 -4.88 -5.63
CA PRO A 13 -1.97 -4.31 -5.86
C PRO A 13 -2.03 -2.77 -5.89
N GLY A 14 -1.07 -2.13 -5.22
CA GLY A 14 -0.94 -0.68 -5.25
C GLY A 14 -0.57 -0.16 -6.64
N ILE A 15 -0.97 1.06 -6.96
CA ILE A 15 -0.56 1.75 -8.19
C ILE A 15 0.54 2.76 -7.87
N ALA A 16 1.62 2.76 -8.66
CA ALA A 16 2.57 3.85 -8.68
C ALA A 16 2.09 4.92 -9.68
N ILE A 17 2.25 6.19 -9.32
CA ILE A 17 1.95 7.34 -10.20
C ILE A 17 3.22 8.17 -10.39
N PRO A 18 3.40 8.84 -11.54
CA PRO A 18 4.50 9.79 -11.73
C PRO A 18 4.50 10.85 -10.62
N THR A 19 5.68 11.28 -10.19
CA THR A 19 5.79 12.33 -9.17
C THR A 19 5.24 13.65 -9.71
N LEU A 20 4.68 14.49 -8.83
CA LEU A 20 4.17 15.81 -9.21
C LEU A 20 5.30 16.85 -9.41
N GLY A 21 6.56 16.43 -9.51
CA GLY A 21 7.72 17.30 -9.75
C GLY A 21 8.07 18.27 -8.61
N LYS A 22 7.47 18.11 -7.43
CA LYS A 22 7.62 18.99 -6.26
C LYS A 22 8.13 18.23 -5.03
N SER A 23 8.99 18.87 -4.25
CA SER A 23 9.40 18.42 -2.91
C SER A 23 8.46 18.87 -1.79
N THR A 24 7.61 19.87 -2.05
CA THR A 24 6.51 20.26 -1.16
C THR A 24 5.20 20.20 -1.93
N LEU A 25 4.25 19.41 -1.45
CA LEU A 25 2.91 19.29 -2.03
C LEU A 25 1.90 19.94 -1.11
N ASP A 26 1.06 20.80 -1.66
CA ASP A 26 -0.10 21.27 -0.94
C ASP A 26 -1.26 20.28 -1.09
N ASP A 27 -1.88 19.89 0.02
CA ASP A 27 -2.92 18.87 0.00
C ASP A 27 -4.16 19.30 -0.81
N GLN A 28 -4.61 20.54 -0.66
CA GLN A 28 -5.78 21.04 -1.37
C GLN A 28 -5.49 21.26 -2.86
N ASN A 29 -4.34 21.87 -3.18
CA ASN A 29 -4.06 22.31 -4.54
C ASN A 29 -3.37 21.24 -5.40
N ASP A 30 -2.54 20.37 -4.80
CA ASP A 30 -1.80 19.32 -5.52
C ASP A 30 -2.40 17.93 -5.33
N ILE A 31 -2.63 17.50 -4.08
CA ILE A 31 -2.99 16.09 -3.78
C ILE A 31 -4.44 15.80 -4.18
N GLN A 32 -5.40 16.59 -3.71
CA GLN A 32 -6.81 16.42 -4.06
C GLN A 32 -7.04 16.55 -5.57
N THR A 33 -6.38 17.52 -6.22
CA THR A 33 -6.37 17.67 -7.69
C THR A 33 -5.85 16.41 -8.40
N MET A 34 -4.75 15.83 -7.91
CA MET A 34 -4.18 14.59 -8.45
C MET A 34 -5.14 13.40 -8.26
N LEU A 35 -5.73 13.24 -7.07
CA LEU A 35 -6.70 12.17 -6.79
C LEU A 35 -7.95 12.30 -7.67
N TYR A 36 -8.50 13.50 -7.82
CA TYR A 36 -9.63 13.76 -8.71
C TYR A 36 -9.31 13.35 -10.15
N ASN A 37 -8.13 13.72 -10.68
CA ASN A 37 -7.70 13.32 -12.01
C ASN A 37 -7.51 11.80 -12.17
N LEU A 38 -7.08 11.09 -11.13
CA LEU A 38 -7.00 9.63 -11.13
C LEU A 38 -8.38 8.96 -11.12
N VAL A 39 -9.37 9.56 -10.45
CA VAL A 39 -10.78 9.10 -10.49
C VAL A 39 -11.39 9.37 -11.87
N GLN A 40 -11.24 10.58 -12.42
CA GLN A 40 -11.76 10.94 -13.74
C GLN A 40 -11.15 10.12 -14.89
N SER A 41 -9.87 9.77 -14.79
CA SER A 41 -9.21 8.85 -15.74
C SER A 41 -9.52 7.37 -15.50
N GLY A 42 -10.32 7.04 -14.48
CA GLY A 42 -10.71 5.67 -14.13
C GLY A 42 -9.58 4.81 -13.57
N LYS A 43 -8.43 5.40 -13.19
CA LYS A 43 -7.32 4.73 -12.53
C LYS A 43 -7.64 4.39 -11.08
N LEU A 44 -8.33 5.30 -10.38
CA LEU A 44 -8.98 5.03 -9.10
C LEU A 44 -10.48 4.86 -9.33
N LYS A 45 -11.09 3.91 -8.62
CA LYS A 45 -12.52 3.60 -8.69
C LYS A 45 -13.08 3.52 -7.27
N PRO A 46 -13.19 4.66 -6.56
CA PRO A 46 -13.71 4.69 -5.21
C PRO A 46 -15.14 4.17 -5.14
N THR A 47 -15.46 3.51 -4.03
CA THR A 47 -16.81 3.15 -3.61
C THR A 47 -16.95 3.51 -2.13
N ALA A 48 -18.17 3.47 -1.59
CA ALA A 48 -18.41 3.66 -0.16
C ALA A 48 -17.66 2.64 0.75
N ASN A 49 -17.12 1.55 0.18
CA ASN A 49 -16.35 0.53 0.90
C ASN A 49 -14.89 0.43 0.38
N THR A 50 -14.31 1.52 -0.11
CA THR A 50 -12.94 1.54 -0.63
C THR A 50 -12.06 2.53 0.12
N TYR A 51 -10.95 2.04 0.67
CA TYR A 51 -9.90 2.82 1.29
C TYR A 51 -8.65 2.84 0.39
N TYR A 52 -7.99 4.00 0.31
CA TYR A 52 -6.76 4.18 -0.46
C TYR A 52 -5.67 4.77 0.45
N PRO A 53 -4.72 3.97 0.96
CA PRO A 53 -3.54 4.50 1.62
C PRO A 53 -2.63 5.15 0.58
N ILE A 54 -2.28 6.42 0.78
CA ILE A 54 -1.44 7.20 -0.14
C ILE A 54 -0.07 7.39 0.50
N HIS A 55 0.96 6.85 -0.14
CA HIS A 55 2.34 6.99 0.30
C HIS A 55 3.11 7.90 -0.66
N PHE A 56 3.80 8.90 -0.10
CA PHE A 56 4.63 9.83 -0.85
C PHE A 56 6.10 9.39 -0.82
N ALA A 57 6.86 9.78 -1.86
CA ALA A 57 8.28 9.45 -1.95
C ALA A 57 9.10 10.11 -0.82
N PRO A 58 10.23 9.52 -0.39
CA PRO A 58 11.12 10.14 0.58
C PRO A 58 11.56 11.54 0.15
N GLY A 59 11.57 12.49 1.09
CA GLY A 59 11.92 13.89 0.82
C GLY A 59 10.77 14.76 0.29
N VAL A 60 9.57 14.20 0.07
CA VAL A 60 8.35 14.98 -0.14
C VAL A 60 7.76 15.39 1.21
N SER A 61 7.45 16.68 1.38
CA SER A 61 6.68 17.20 2.52
C SER A 61 5.29 17.62 2.08
N ILE A 62 4.29 17.35 2.90
CA ILE A 62 2.89 17.73 2.68
C ILE A 62 2.55 18.97 3.51
N THR A 63 1.86 19.95 2.92
CA THR A 63 1.31 21.12 3.62
C THR A 63 -0.21 21.12 3.59
N THR A 64 -0.82 21.59 4.68
CA THR A 64 -2.24 21.97 4.72
C THR A 64 -2.43 23.13 5.72
N GLY A 65 -2.96 24.25 5.22
CA GLY A 65 -2.97 25.51 5.96
C GLY A 65 -1.55 25.93 6.37
N GLN A 66 -1.34 26.11 7.68
CA GLN A 66 -0.03 26.48 8.24
C GLN A 66 0.82 25.31 8.71
N TYR A 67 0.34 24.07 8.56
CA TYR A 67 0.99 22.87 9.09
C TYR A 67 1.75 22.13 8.00
N ALA A 68 2.95 21.67 8.35
CA ALA A 68 3.80 20.85 7.50
C ALA A 68 4.04 19.45 8.10
N SER A 69 4.09 18.46 7.22
CA SER A 69 4.44 17.09 7.54
C SER A 69 5.86 17.00 8.10
N CYS A 70 6.12 16.01 8.96
CA CYS A 70 7.43 15.82 9.61
C CYS A 70 7.86 16.99 10.52
N SER A 71 6.93 17.88 10.85
CA SER A 71 7.08 18.93 11.86
C SER A 71 5.87 18.99 12.79
N TYR A 72 4.66 18.83 12.25
CA TYR A 72 3.40 18.90 13.01
C TYR A 72 2.56 17.63 12.97
N PHE A 73 2.82 16.71 12.05
CA PHE A 73 2.03 15.49 11.87
C PHE A 73 2.82 14.43 11.09
N CYS A 74 2.27 13.21 11.09
CA CYS A 74 2.92 11.99 10.62
C CYS A 74 2.10 11.19 9.62
N ALA A 75 0.81 10.99 9.90
CA ALA A 75 -0.12 10.41 8.96
C ALA A 75 -1.51 11.05 9.16
N TYR A 76 -2.48 10.49 8.44
CA TYR A 76 -3.83 11.01 8.33
C TYR A 76 -4.84 10.03 7.74
N HIS A 77 -6.10 10.39 7.91
CA HIS A 77 -7.18 10.01 7.04
C HIS A 77 -8.22 11.14 6.90
N ASN A 78 -9.00 11.08 5.83
CA ASN A 78 -10.23 11.84 5.63
C ASN A 78 -11.02 11.21 4.48
N ALA A 79 -12.32 11.47 4.41
CA ALA A 79 -13.17 11.09 3.31
C ALA A 79 -13.03 12.15 2.23
N VAL A 80 -12.49 11.76 1.07
CA VAL A 80 -12.47 12.66 -0.10
C VAL A 80 -13.87 12.72 -0.71
N ASP A 81 -14.72 13.59 -0.15
CA ASP A 81 -15.50 14.48 -0.99
C ASP A 81 -14.53 15.52 -1.61
N ILE A 82 -14.91 16.22 -2.68
CA ILE A 82 -14.00 17.11 -3.44
C ILE A 82 -13.75 18.45 -2.71
N SER A 83 -13.78 18.43 -1.38
CA SER A 83 -13.57 19.58 -0.50
C SER A 83 -12.90 19.16 0.82
N ALA A 84 -11.55 19.22 0.84
CA ALA A 84 -10.68 19.15 2.02
C ALA A 84 -10.61 17.79 2.75
N SER A 85 -9.54 17.42 3.46
CA SER A 85 -8.10 17.80 3.43
C SER A 85 -7.33 16.70 4.19
N THR A 86 -6.00 16.51 3.97
CA THR A 86 -5.13 15.32 4.28
C THR A 86 -3.60 15.61 4.55
N ARG A 87 -2.77 14.68 5.14
CA ARG A 87 -1.49 14.98 5.89
C ARG A 87 -0.44 13.81 6.17
N ALA A 88 0.59 13.46 5.36
CA ALA A 88 1.55 12.33 5.68
C ALA A 88 3.09 12.60 5.60
N CYS A 89 3.94 11.83 6.34
CA CYS A 89 5.40 11.67 6.12
C CYS A 89 6.09 10.49 6.88
N ALA A 90 7.44 10.44 6.90
CA ALA A 90 8.28 9.34 7.41
C ALA A 90 9.24 9.66 8.60
N GLY A 91 9.05 10.75 9.36
CA GLY A 91 9.99 11.17 10.42
C GLY A 91 9.33 11.93 11.58
N GLY A 92 9.77 11.66 12.82
CA GLY A 92 9.14 12.15 14.07
C GLY A 92 8.00 11.27 14.60
N CYS A 93 7.71 10.16 13.91
CA CYS A 93 6.46 9.40 13.99
C CYS A 93 6.53 8.14 14.86
N GLY A 94 7.37 8.18 15.89
CA GLY A 94 7.77 7.02 16.67
C GLY A 94 9.28 6.92 16.82
N ASN A 95 9.70 6.09 17.79
CA ASN A 95 11.10 5.93 18.19
C ASN A 95 11.71 4.58 17.73
N ASP A 96 11.04 3.83 16.85
CA ASP A 96 11.60 2.60 16.30
C ASP A 96 12.78 2.94 15.36
N ALA A 97 13.89 2.21 15.51
CA ALA A 97 15.09 2.40 14.71
C ALA A 97 14.88 2.07 13.23
N GLN A 98 13.89 1.25 12.89
CA GLN A 98 13.48 0.99 11.51
C GLN A 98 12.33 1.94 11.14
N LEU A 99 12.60 2.93 10.29
CA LEU A 99 11.62 3.93 9.88
C LEU A 99 10.32 3.32 9.31
N ILE A 100 10.41 2.14 8.69
CA ILE A 100 9.25 1.41 8.16
C ILE A 100 8.30 0.93 9.27
N ASN A 101 8.78 0.63 10.48
CA ASN A 101 7.94 0.25 11.62
C ASN A 101 7.13 1.46 12.12
N ASN A 102 7.73 2.66 12.12
CA ASN A 102 7.01 3.90 12.42
C ASN A 102 5.94 4.18 11.35
N MET A 103 6.24 3.93 10.06
CA MET A 103 5.23 4.00 8.98
C MET A 103 4.08 3.00 9.20
N PHE A 104 4.37 1.73 9.52
CA PHE A 104 3.32 0.73 9.75
C PHE A 104 2.48 1.04 11.00
N SER A 105 3.09 1.57 12.07
CA SER A 105 2.37 2.10 13.23
C SER A 105 1.32 3.12 12.79
N VAL A 106 1.75 4.22 12.17
CA VAL A 106 0.82 5.31 11.82
C VAL A 106 -0.18 4.86 10.74
N ALA A 107 0.23 4.10 9.72
CA ALA A 107 -0.71 3.58 8.72
C ALA A 107 -1.79 2.66 9.33
N SER A 108 -1.47 1.93 10.40
CA SER A 108 -2.46 1.08 11.12
C SER A 108 -3.40 1.88 12.04
N HIS A 109 -2.96 3.03 12.54
CA HIS A 109 -3.78 4.02 13.27
C HIS A 109 -4.82 4.60 12.30
N GLU A 110 -4.37 5.22 11.22
CA GLU A 110 -5.26 5.85 10.21
C GLU A 110 -6.23 4.85 9.59
N LEU A 111 -5.77 3.63 9.28
CA LEU A 111 -6.64 2.58 8.74
C LEU A 111 -7.75 2.21 9.73
N ALA A 112 -7.47 2.19 11.03
CA ALA A 112 -8.48 1.85 12.03
C ALA A 112 -9.54 2.95 12.15
N GLU A 113 -9.10 4.20 12.19
CA GLU A 113 -9.97 5.36 12.34
C GLU A 113 -10.81 5.58 11.09
N THR A 114 -10.22 5.55 9.88
CA THR A 114 -10.98 5.60 8.61
C THR A 114 -12.10 4.54 8.53
N MET A 115 -11.94 3.40 9.20
CA MET A 115 -12.93 2.31 9.20
C MET A 115 -14.05 2.53 10.22
N THR A 116 -13.83 3.32 11.27
CA THR A 116 -14.85 3.70 12.28
C THR A 116 -15.49 5.05 12.01
N ASP A 117 -14.73 5.98 11.44
CA ASP A 117 -15.15 7.30 10.98
C ASP A 117 -14.33 7.69 9.73
N PRO A 118 -14.90 7.59 8.52
CA PRO A 118 -14.16 7.98 7.32
C PRO A 118 -13.80 9.48 7.27
N SER A 119 -14.56 10.34 7.93
CA SER A 119 -14.40 11.80 7.90
C SER A 119 -14.30 12.31 9.34
N PRO A 120 -13.11 12.68 9.85
CA PRO A 120 -12.90 12.90 11.27
C PRO A 120 -13.96 13.75 11.96
N ILE A 121 -14.38 13.31 13.15
CA ILE A 121 -15.39 13.96 14.01
C ILE A 121 -16.84 13.79 13.49
N THR A 122 -17.11 12.90 12.53
CA THR A 122 -18.49 12.59 12.06
C THR A 122 -19.03 11.23 12.57
N GLY A 123 -18.18 10.41 13.17
CA GLY A 123 -18.43 9.04 13.60
C GLY A 123 -18.17 8.82 15.10
N TRP A 124 -17.31 7.85 15.46
CA TRP A 124 -17.06 7.50 16.87
C TRP A 124 -15.81 8.15 17.43
N ASN A 125 -16.00 9.00 18.43
CA ASN A 125 -14.97 9.69 19.17
C ASN A 125 -15.29 9.55 20.67
N ASP A 126 -14.27 9.50 21.55
CA ASP A 126 -14.49 9.61 23.00
C ASP A 126 -14.77 11.07 23.37
N ASP A 127 -15.97 11.34 23.90
CA ASP A 127 -16.37 12.68 24.34
C ASP A 127 -15.85 13.04 25.75
N GLY A 128 -14.94 12.22 26.29
CA GLY A 128 -14.31 12.38 27.59
C GLY A 128 -13.16 13.39 27.61
N GLN A 129 -12.40 13.37 28.72
CA GLN A 129 -11.31 14.34 28.97
C GLN A 129 -10.06 14.14 28.10
N SER A 130 -10.02 13.06 27.32
CA SER A 130 -8.95 12.74 26.37
C SER A 130 -9.57 12.42 25.01
N LEU A 131 -10.06 13.48 24.37
CA LEU A 131 -10.64 13.50 23.02
C LEU A 131 -9.81 12.64 22.05
N GLY A 132 -10.47 11.80 21.25
CA GLY A 132 -9.78 10.98 20.27
C GLY A 132 -10.62 9.87 19.64
N GLU A 133 -10.24 9.51 18.42
CA GLU A 133 -10.77 8.34 17.72
C GLU A 133 -10.10 7.04 18.24
N ILE A 134 -10.42 5.89 17.65
CA ILE A 134 -10.02 4.57 18.18
C ILE A 134 -8.49 4.34 18.23
N GLY A 135 -7.73 5.07 17.40
CA GLY A 135 -6.28 5.09 17.37
C GLY A 135 -5.69 6.11 18.34
N ASP A 136 -6.22 7.33 18.42
CA ASP A 136 -5.80 8.39 19.35
C ASP A 136 -5.72 7.94 20.81
N LEU A 137 -6.74 7.23 21.30
CA LEU A 137 -6.79 6.67 22.66
C LEU A 137 -5.60 5.74 22.98
N CYS A 138 -4.95 5.22 21.93
CA CYS A 138 -3.80 4.33 22.00
C CYS A 138 -2.56 4.89 21.27
N ASN A 139 -2.51 6.21 21.05
CA ASN A 139 -1.41 6.86 20.35
C ASN A 139 -0.05 6.49 20.95
N ALA A 140 0.94 6.26 20.07
CA ALA A 140 2.28 5.77 20.38
C ALA A 140 2.37 4.40 21.08
N GLN A 141 1.26 3.70 21.36
CA GLN A 141 1.29 2.38 21.99
C GLN A 141 1.40 1.27 20.95
N GLN A 142 2.59 0.66 20.84
CA GLN A 142 2.89 -0.31 19.80
C GLN A 142 2.60 -1.76 20.18
N GLY A 143 2.36 -2.57 19.15
CA GLY A 143 2.23 -4.01 19.22
C GLY A 143 2.71 -4.69 17.94
N LYS A 144 2.45 -5.99 17.81
CA LYS A 144 2.84 -6.77 16.63
C LYS A 144 1.71 -7.68 16.18
N THR A 145 1.49 -7.75 14.88
CA THR A 145 0.51 -8.65 14.25
C THR A 145 1.18 -9.44 13.12
N VAL A 146 0.58 -10.56 12.73
CA VAL A 146 1.08 -11.40 11.63
C VAL A 146 0.16 -11.23 10.42
N GLY A 147 0.74 -10.83 9.30
CA GLY A 147 0.05 -10.66 8.02
C GLY A 147 -0.42 -11.99 7.42
N SER A 148 -1.27 -11.93 6.39
CA SER A 148 -1.72 -13.12 5.65
C SER A 148 -0.60 -13.84 4.89
N ASP A 149 0.52 -13.17 4.68
CA ASP A 149 1.78 -13.68 4.14
C ASP A 149 2.68 -14.35 5.19
N GLY A 150 2.34 -14.26 6.48
CA GLY A 150 3.13 -14.77 7.59
C GLY A 150 4.22 -13.82 8.10
N VAL A 151 4.35 -12.61 7.55
CA VAL A 151 5.31 -11.60 8.01
C VAL A 151 4.77 -10.93 9.28
N THR A 152 5.66 -10.63 10.23
CA THR A 152 5.28 -9.89 11.46
C THR A 152 5.47 -8.39 11.24
N TYR A 153 4.40 -7.63 11.44
CA TYR A 153 4.36 -6.18 11.29
C TYR A 153 4.25 -5.50 12.65
N VAL A 154 4.95 -4.38 12.82
CA VAL A 154 4.68 -3.43 13.90
C VAL A 154 3.40 -2.67 13.56
N VAL A 155 2.48 -2.59 14.51
CA VAL A 155 1.21 -1.87 14.36
C VAL A 155 0.91 -1.13 15.66
N GLN A 156 0.17 -0.03 15.57
CA GLN A 156 -0.38 0.57 16.76
C GLN A 156 -1.45 -0.34 17.36
N LYS A 157 -1.53 -0.36 18.69
CA LYS A 157 -2.69 -0.89 19.41
C LYS A 157 -3.89 0.03 19.20
N LEU A 158 -5.07 -0.54 19.37
CA LEU A 158 -6.35 0.15 19.26
C LEU A 158 -7.16 -0.05 20.54
N TRP A 159 -8.01 0.91 20.87
CA TRP A 159 -8.80 0.84 22.09
C TRP A 159 -9.89 -0.25 21.99
N SER A 160 -10.08 -1.00 23.07
CA SER A 160 -11.13 -2.01 23.19
C SER A 160 -11.99 -1.75 24.43
N ASN A 161 -13.24 -1.31 24.21
CA ASN A 161 -14.24 -1.18 25.27
C ASN A 161 -14.52 -2.51 26.00
N SER A 162 -14.27 -3.66 25.36
CA SER A 162 -14.46 -4.98 25.99
C SER A 162 -13.29 -5.39 26.89
N ASP A 163 -12.08 -4.94 26.58
CA ASP A 163 -10.86 -5.27 27.34
C ASP A 163 -10.46 -4.13 28.30
N GLY A 164 -11.08 -2.95 28.17
CA GLY A 164 -10.76 -1.73 28.92
C GLY A 164 -9.34 -1.23 28.69
N ASN A 165 -8.75 -1.53 27.53
CA ASN A 165 -7.32 -1.37 27.28
C ASN A 165 -6.98 -1.30 25.79
N CYS A 166 -5.76 -0.84 25.48
CA CYS A 166 -5.15 -0.84 24.15
C CYS A 166 -4.63 -2.23 23.78
N VAL A 167 -5.17 -2.81 22.71
CA VAL A 167 -4.87 -4.19 22.27
C VAL A 167 -4.56 -4.26 20.77
N VAL A 168 -3.84 -5.31 20.34
CA VAL A 168 -3.64 -5.64 18.91
C VAL A 168 -4.74 -6.56 18.40
N THR A 169 -5.17 -7.49 19.25
CA THR A 169 -6.27 -8.43 19.00
C THR A 169 -7.04 -8.61 20.31
N THR A 170 -8.37 -8.47 20.28
CA THR A 170 -9.21 -8.84 21.42
C THR A 170 -9.17 -10.37 21.60
N GLY A 171 -9.25 -10.86 22.84
CA GLY A 171 -9.10 -12.29 23.16
C GLY A 171 -10.16 -13.23 22.56
N SER A 172 -11.18 -12.66 21.91
CA SER A 172 -12.34 -13.35 21.32
C SER A 172 -12.50 -13.08 19.81
N GLY A 173 -11.48 -12.51 19.15
CA GLY A 173 -11.46 -12.44 17.68
C GLY A 173 -11.48 -13.84 17.05
N PRO A 174 -12.09 -14.03 15.86
CA PRO A 174 -12.16 -15.35 15.24
C PRO A 174 -10.74 -15.89 15.03
N THR A 175 -10.50 -17.09 15.57
CA THR A 175 -9.24 -17.83 15.44
C THR A 175 -8.76 -17.77 14.01
N THR A 176 -7.47 -17.55 13.80
CA THR A 176 -6.82 -17.53 12.50
C THR A 176 -6.81 -18.91 11.86
N THR A 177 -7.99 -19.38 11.40
CA THR A 177 -8.03 -20.19 10.19
C THR A 177 -7.26 -19.40 9.14
N LYS A 178 -6.18 -20.01 8.65
CA LYS A 178 -5.37 -19.44 7.57
C LYS A 178 -6.33 -18.92 6.52
N VAL A 179 -6.25 -17.63 6.20
CA VAL A 179 -6.87 -17.13 4.98
C VAL A 179 -6.09 -17.82 3.87
N VAL A 180 -6.59 -18.97 3.44
CA VAL A 180 -6.30 -19.50 2.13
C VAL A 180 -6.74 -18.38 1.22
N VAL A 181 -5.76 -17.63 0.68
CA VAL A 181 -5.98 -16.73 -0.44
C VAL A 181 -6.73 -17.58 -1.43
N LYS A 182 -8.03 -17.28 -1.61
CA LYS A 182 -8.87 -18.01 -2.53
C LYS A 182 -8.50 -17.48 -3.90
N THR A 183 -7.31 -17.87 -4.35
CA THR A 183 -6.84 -17.74 -5.71
C THR A 183 -7.94 -18.38 -6.52
N THR A 184 -8.74 -17.53 -7.17
CA THR A 184 -9.68 -17.99 -8.18
C THR A 184 -8.82 -18.42 -9.35
N THR A 185 -8.26 -19.63 -9.25
CA THR A 185 -7.82 -20.41 -10.38
C THR A 185 -9.06 -20.75 -11.17
N THR A 186 -9.50 -19.77 -11.98
CA THR A 186 -10.02 -20.08 -13.30
C THR A 186 -9.00 -21.05 -13.89
N LYS A 187 -9.42 -22.30 -14.02
CA LYS A 187 -8.60 -23.41 -14.46
C LYS A 187 -8.38 -23.31 -15.96
N VAL A 188 -7.77 -22.21 -16.39
CA VAL A 188 -7.05 -22.14 -17.67
C VAL A 188 -6.05 -23.29 -17.60
N PRO A 189 -6.05 -24.22 -18.57
CA PRO A 189 -5.17 -25.37 -18.50
C PRO A 189 -3.73 -24.87 -18.51
N VAL A 190 -3.04 -25.04 -17.38
CA VAL A 190 -1.59 -24.81 -17.29
C VAL A 190 -0.96 -25.85 -18.20
N LYS A 191 -0.72 -25.45 -19.46
CA LYS A 191 0.17 -26.17 -20.36
C LYS A 191 1.56 -26.00 -19.77
N THR A 192 2.01 -27.00 -19.02
CA THR A 192 3.34 -27.05 -18.41
C THR A 192 4.40 -26.98 -19.50
N THR A 193 4.79 -25.79 -19.91
CA THR A 193 6.04 -25.56 -20.64
C THR A 193 7.12 -25.48 -19.59
N THR A 194 7.72 -26.64 -19.32
CA THR A 194 9.00 -26.78 -18.62
C THR A 194 9.93 -25.64 -18.97
N ALA A 195 10.32 -24.84 -17.98
CA ALA A 195 11.41 -23.90 -18.13
C ALA A 195 12.64 -24.71 -18.57
N ASN A 196 13.16 -24.41 -19.75
CA ASN A 196 14.32 -25.12 -20.28
C ASN A 196 15.50 -24.77 -19.38
N SER A 197 16.10 -25.76 -18.71
CA SER A 197 17.09 -25.59 -17.62
C SER A 197 18.48 -25.15 -18.09
N ARG A 198 18.51 -24.31 -19.13
CA ARG A 198 19.69 -23.73 -19.81
C ARG A 198 19.71 -22.20 -19.78
N CYS A 199 18.64 -21.56 -19.31
CA CYS A 199 18.52 -20.11 -19.32
C CYS A 199 18.87 -19.53 -17.94
N PRO A 200 19.71 -18.47 -17.87
CA PRO A 200 20.20 -17.92 -16.60
C PRO A 200 19.10 -17.53 -15.61
N HIS A 201 17.99 -16.99 -16.10
CA HIS A 201 16.81 -16.58 -15.32
C HIS A 201 15.56 -16.50 -16.23
N SER A 202 14.44 -16.04 -15.68
CA SER A 202 13.23 -15.75 -16.45
C SER A 202 13.26 -14.33 -17.02
N VAL A 203 12.38 -14.04 -17.99
CA VAL A 203 12.23 -12.72 -18.63
C VAL A 203 11.79 -11.61 -17.65
N CYS A 204 11.26 -11.95 -16.47
CA CYS A 204 10.83 -10.99 -15.44
C CYS A 204 11.86 -10.76 -14.34
N VAL A 205 13.11 -11.15 -14.56
CA VAL A 205 14.22 -10.94 -13.61
C VAL A 205 15.29 -10.13 -14.31
N ALA A 206 15.50 -8.90 -13.85
CA ALA A 206 16.60 -8.07 -14.33
C ALA A 206 17.95 -8.59 -13.79
N GLY A 207 19.02 -8.49 -14.59
CA GLY A 207 20.36 -8.93 -14.24
C GLY A 207 21.40 -8.60 -15.31
N SER A 208 22.67 -8.67 -14.91
CA SER A 208 23.84 -8.43 -15.78
C SER A 208 24.12 -9.55 -16.80
N VAL A 209 23.26 -10.57 -16.88
CA VAL A 209 23.38 -11.68 -17.82
C VAL A 209 22.27 -11.53 -18.87
N PRO A 210 22.58 -11.46 -20.17
CA PRO A 210 21.54 -11.38 -21.21
C PRO A 210 20.80 -12.70 -21.37
N LEU A 211 19.54 -12.66 -21.82
CA LEU A 211 18.80 -13.87 -22.21
C LEU A 211 18.94 -14.12 -23.70
N SER A 212 19.37 -15.33 -24.06
CA SER A 212 19.36 -15.76 -25.47
C SER A 212 17.94 -15.75 -26.03
N SER A 213 17.79 -15.37 -27.30
CA SER A 213 16.54 -15.53 -28.06
C SER A 213 16.03 -16.99 -28.12
N SER A 214 16.89 -17.97 -27.80
CA SER A 214 16.50 -19.38 -27.65
C SER A 214 15.80 -19.71 -26.31
N CYS A 215 15.76 -18.78 -25.35
CA CYS A 215 15.26 -19.04 -23.99
C CYS A 215 13.75 -19.08 -23.89
N SER A 216 13.04 -18.25 -24.65
CA SER A 216 11.59 -18.31 -24.82
C SER A 216 11.17 -17.50 -26.05
N ALA A 217 9.93 -17.71 -26.52
CA ALA A 217 9.37 -16.86 -27.58
C ALA A 217 9.30 -15.39 -27.16
N CYS A 218 9.10 -15.11 -25.86
CA CYS A 218 9.11 -13.75 -25.33
C CYS A 218 10.53 -13.14 -25.33
N ALA A 219 11.53 -13.91 -24.87
CA ALA A 219 12.92 -13.49 -24.98
C ALA A 219 13.27 -13.20 -26.44
N LYS A 220 12.88 -14.06 -27.40
CA LYS A 220 13.06 -13.75 -28.83
C LYS A 220 12.39 -12.42 -29.22
N ALA A 221 11.14 -12.18 -28.85
CA ALA A 221 10.40 -10.99 -29.24
C ALA A 221 11.03 -9.70 -28.71
N VAL A 222 11.44 -9.67 -27.44
CA VAL A 222 12.21 -8.55 -26.86
C VAL A 222 13.54 -8.42 -27.58
N CYS A 223 14.28 -9.51 -27.81
CA CYS A 223 15.58 -9.48 -28.48
C CYS A 223 15.54 -9.15 -29.99
N ASP A 224 14.38 -9.27 -30.64
CA ASP A 224 14.14 -8.81 -32.01
C ASP A 224 13.84 -7.30 -32.04
N ALA A 225 13.39 -6.71 -30.92
CA ALA A 225 13.11 -5.29 -30.75
C ALA A 225 14.33 -4.53 -30.21
N ASP A 226 14.92 -5.00 -29.11
CA ASP A 226 16.18 -4.53 -28.55
C ASP A 226 17.26 -5.64 -28.49
N SER A 227 18.26 -5.48 -29.34
CA SER A 227 19.44 -6.35 -29.40
C SER A 227 20.35 -6.27 -28.17
N TYR A 228 20.24 -5.24 -27.33
CA TYR A 228 20.98 -5.15 -26.06
C TYR A 228 20.60 -6.30 -25.12
N CYS A 229 19.31 -6.64 -25.05
CA CYS A 229 18.75 -7.66 -24.16
C CYS A 229 19.28 -9.09 -24.42
N CYS A 230 19.69 -9.41 -25.67
CA CYS A 230 20.34 -10.69 -26.00
C CYS A 230 21.87 -10.68 -26.01
N THR A 231 22.51 -9.51 -26.06
CA THR A 231 23.97 -9.41 -26.29
C THR A 231 24.76 -8.84 -25.13
N THR A 232 24.15 -7.98 -24.30
CA THR A 232 24.85 -7.19 -23.29
C THR A 232 24.37 -7.48 -21.88
N ALA A 233 23.11 -7.20 -21.56
CA ALA A 233 22.49 -7.50 -20.27
C ALA A 233 20.97 -7.56 -20.40
N TRP A 234 20.28 -8.22 -19.46
CA TRP A 234 18.82 -8.20 -19.37
C TRP A 234 18.42 -7.27 -18.22
N ASP A 235 18.46 -5.96 -18.42
CA ASP A 235 18.21 -5.00 -17.35
C ASP A 235 16.71 -4.67 -17.15
N GLN A 236 16.39 -3.63 -16.37
CA GLN A 236 15.00 -3.25 -16.11
C GLN A 236 14.27 -2.79 -17.39
N THR A 237 14.97 -2.21 -18.36
CA THR A 237 14.38 -1.83 -19.66
C THR A 237 13.92 -3.08 -20.40
N CYS A 238 14.77 -4.12 -20.44
CA CYS A 238 14.42 -5.43 -21.01
C CYS A 238 13.23 -6.10 -20.31
N VAL A 239 13.03 -5.86 -19.01
CA VAL A 239 11.87 -6.34 -18.25
C VAL A 239 10.61 -5.53 -18.57
N ASP A 240 10.71 -4.20 -18.62
CA ASP A 240 9.58 -3.31 -18.96
C ASP A 240 9.09 -3.55 -20.41
N GLU A 241 10.01 -3.89 -21.31
CA GLU A 241 9.74 -4.28 -22.70
C GLU A 241 8.97 -5.61 -22.83
N VAL A 242 9.00 -6.51 -21.83
CA VAL A 242 8.21 -7.75 -21.85
C VAL A 242 6.72 -7.44 -21.97
N ALA A 243 6.23 -6.43 -21.26
CA ALA A 243 4.82 -6.01 -21.34
C ALA A 243 4.43 -5.41 -22.70
N SER A 244 5.41 -4.98 -23.50
CA SER A 244 5.22 -4.35 -24.81
C SER A 244 5.32 -5.35 -25.97
N TYR A 245 6.23 -6.32 -25.88
CA TYR A 245 6.53 -7.27 -26.96
C TYR A 245 6.07 -8.71 -26.69
N CYS A 246 5.57 -9.00 -25.48
CA CYS A 246 5.07 -10.33 -25.12
C CYS A 246 3.62 -10.29 -24.61
N SER A 247 2.91 -11.41 -24.75
CA SER A 247 1.56 -11.62 -24.18
C SER A 247 1.59 -11.93 -22.68
N SER A 248 2.57 -11.39 -21.96
CA SER A 248 2.89 -11.71 -20.57
C SER A 248 3.25 -10.43 -19.82
N SER A 249 2.75 -10.26 -18.59
CA SER A 249 3.15 -9.18 -17.70
C SER A 249 4.20 -9.67 -16.71
N CYS A 250 5.30 -8.94 -16.64
CA CYS A 250 6.13 -8.85 -15.44
C CYS A 250 5.57 -7.73 -14.55
#